data_AF-K1UF53-F1
#
_entry.id   AF-K1UF53-F1
#
_cell.length_a   1.000
_cell.length_b   1.000
_cell.length_c   1.000
_cell.angle_alpha   90.00
_cell.angle_beta   90.00
_cell.angle_gamma   90.00
#
_symmetry.space_group_name_H-M   'P 1'
#
loop_
_entity.id
_entity.type
_entity.pdbx_description
1 polymer ?
#
loop_
_entity_poly.entity_id
_entity_poly.type
_entity_poly.pdbx_seq_one_letter_code
_entity_poly.pdbx_strand_id
1 'polypeptide(L)'
;MDMTRWFYIDKKKYDAAVKTVDQIAMDLERDFDTSKPVIFTGNYDIPYSIVQDAYVSYSSPVYYKMKRLADLVDPDLLDKYNRGSRGVWVAQTPALSVIDWGRYAFDSDAELVKFFEMHGHQLVALEDISLYAAAEEESLDLPEYPQEGYIVDKGDYIIVHF
;
A
#
# COMPACT_ATOMS: atom_id res chain seq x y z
N MET A 1 10.69 18.71 20.02
CA MET A 1 9.45 17.96 20.24
C MET A 1 8.94 17.35 18.92
N ASP A 2 9.84 16.80 18.09
CA ASP A 2 9.56 16.48 16.67
C ASP A 2 9.64 14.96 16.38
N MET A 3 10.54 14.24 17.07
CA MET A 3 10.61 12.76 17.01
C MET A 3 9.27 12.08 17.33
N THR A 4 8.52 12.62 18.31
CA THR A 4 7.22 12.06 18.71
C THR A 4 6.18 12.10 17.59
N ARG A 5 6.27 13.04 16.64
CA ARG A 5 5.31 13.17 15.54
C ARG A 5 5.45 12.04 14.53
N TRP A 6 6.68 11.69 14.15
CA TRP A 6 6.91 10.64 13.16
C TRP A 6 6.54 9.26 13.70
N PHE A 7 6.85 8.96 14.97
CA PHE A 7 6.38 7.73 15.62
C PHE A 7 4.84 7.66 15.70
N TYR A 8 4.19 8.80 15.91
CA TYR A 8 2.72 8.85 15.93
C TYR A 8 2.10 8.60 14.54
N ILE A 9 2.68 9.16 13.48
CA ILE A 9 2.27 8.86 12.10
C ILE A 9 2.48 7.38 11.80
N ASP A 10 3.62 6.82 12.20
CA ASP A 10 3.93 5.41 11.98
C ASP A 10 2.92 4.48 12.68
N LYS A 11 2.58 4.78 13.95
CA LYS A 11 1.52 4.07 14.67
C LYS A 11 0.16 4.16 13.96
N LYS A 12 -0.21 5.33 13.45
CA LYS A 12 -1.47 5.52 12.71
C LYS A 12 -1.51 4.73 11.40
N LYS A 13 -0.39 4.69 10.65
CA LYS A 13 -0.28 3.86 9.46
C LYS A 13 -0.45 2.39 9.80
N TYR A 14 0.24 1.93 10.84
CA TYR A 14 0.12 0.56 11.33
C TYR A 14 -1.33 0.23 11.67
N ASP A 15 -2.00 1.07 12.45
CA ASP A 15 -3.42 0.86 12.82
C ASP A 15 -4.36 0.84 11.61
N ALA A 16 -4.10 1.66 10.60
CA ALA A 16 -4.83 1.63 9.34
C ALA A 16 -4.60 0.32 8.57
N ALA A 17 -3.35 -0.14 8.51
CA ALA A 17 -3.00 -1.40 7.86
C ALA A 17 -3.65 -2.60 8.56
N VAL A 18 -3.59 -2.66 9.90
CA VAL A 18 -4.25 -3.70 10.71
C VAL A 18 -5.74 -3.73 10.42
N LYS A 19 -6.41 -2.57 10.48
CA LYS A 19 -7.84 -2.48 10.19
C LYS A 19 -8.17 -2.97 8.77
N THR A 20 -7.32 -2.64 7.78
CA THR A 20 -7.51 -3.11 6.41
C THR A 20 -7.38 -4.62 6.31
N VAL A 21 -6.31 -5.22 6.85
CA VAL A 21 -6.12 -6.67 6.77
C VAL A 21 -7.17 -7.45 7.56
N ASP A 22 -7.58 -6.96 8.73
CA ASP A 22 -8.66 -7.55 9.52
C ASP A 22 -9.97 -7.59 8.70
N GLN A 23 -10.30 -6.48 8.01
CA GLN A 23 -11.51 -6.41 7.18
C GLN A 23 -11.44 -7.37 5.99
N ILE A 24 -10.31 -7.40 5.29
CA ILE A 24 -10.10 -8.30 4.14
C ILE A 24 -10.18 -9.76 4.59
N ALA A 25 -9.54 -10.09 5.71
CA ALA A 25 -9.57 -11.44 6.26
C ALA A 25 -10.98 -11.84 6.68
N MET A 26 -11.75 -10.96 7.31
CA MET A 26 -13.15 -11.21 7.65
C MET A 26 -14.01 -11.48 6.41
N ASP A 27 -13.78 -10.75 5.31
CA ASP A 27 -14.52 -10.99 4.05
C ASP A 27 -14.10 -12.32 3.40
N LEU A 28 -12.81 -12.65 3.40
CA LEU A 28 -12.28 -13.94 2.94
C LEU A 28 -12.84 -15.13 3.75
N GLU A 29 -12.77 -15.05 5.08
CA GLU A 29 -13.23 -16.10 6.00
C GLU A 29 -14.75 -16.32 5.94
N ARG A 30 -15.51 -15.27 5.60
CA ARG A 30 -16.97 -15.34 5.51
C ARG A 30 -17.44 -15.97 4.21
N ASP A 31 -16.84 -15.57 3.09
CA ASP A 31 -17.41 -15.80 1.75
C ASP A 31 -16.56 -16.71 0.85
N PHE A 32 -15.32 -17.05 1.24
CA PHE A 32 -14.36 -17.79 0.41
C PHE A 32 -13.68 -18.96 1.16
N ASP A 33 -13.06 -19.87 0.41
CA ASP A 33 -12.26 -20.97 0.95
C ASP A 33 -10.82 -20.51 1.22
N THR A 34 -10.52 -20.17 2.47
CA THR A 34 -9.20 -19.67 2.90
C THR A 34 -8.09 -20.73 2.88
N SER A 35 -8.40 -22.00 2.56
CA SER A 35 -7.38 -23.01 2.29
C SER A 35 -6.76 -22.86 0.89
N LYS A 36 -7.42 -22.12 -0.01
CA LYS A 36 -6.85 -21.79 -1.32
C LYS A 36 -5.76 -20.74 -1.20
N PRO A 37 -4.72 -20.79 -2.04
CA PRO A 37 -3.75 -19.72 -2.15
C PRO A 37 -4.42 -18.39 -2.54
N VAL A 38 -3.95 -17.30 -1.94
CA VAL A 38 -4.38 -15.93 -2.20
C VAL A 38 -3.25 -15.19 -2.92
N ILE A 39 -3.62 -14.41 -3.93
CA ILE A 39 -2.77 -13.42 -4.57
C ILE A 39 -3.33 -12.03 -4.35
N PHE A 40 -2.47 -11.11 -3.98
CA PHE A 40 -2.80 -9.70 -3.81
C PHE A 40 -2.33 -8.91 -5.03
N THR A 41 -3.20 -8.07 -5.57
CA THR A 41 -2.88 -7.22 -6.73
C THR A 41 -3.30 -5.77 -6.46
N GLY A 42 -2.91 -4.84 -7.34
CA GLY A 42 -3.22 -3.41 -7.12
C GLY A 42 -2.36 -2.78 -6.02
N ASN A 43 -2.55 -1.49 -5.73
CA ASN A 43 -1.68 -0.76 -4.79
C ASN A 43 -2.47 -0.27 -3.58
N TYR A 44 -2.05 -0.66 -2.38
CA TYR A 44 -2.66 -0.12 -1.17
C TYR A 44 -2.22 1.34 -0.93
N ASP A 45 -3.20 2.24 -0.97
CA ASP A 45 -3.00 3.66 -0.70
C ASP A 45 -3.28 3.99 0.78
N ILE A 46 -2.24 4.45 1.48
CA ILE A 46 -2.41 4.92 2.87
C ILE A 46 -3.33 6.14 2.87
N PRO A 47 -4.33 6.24 3.77
CA PRO A 47 -5.17 7.42 3.87
C PRO A 47 -4.35 8.70 3.96
N TYR A 48 -4.53 9.60 2.98
CA TYR A 48 -3.71 10.81 2.86
C TYR A 48 -3.73 11.68 4.12
N SER A 49 -4.84 11.71 4.86
CA SER A 49 -4.96 12.43 6.13
C SER A 49 -3.96 11.98 7.22
N ILE A 50 -3.43 10.76 7.13
CA ILE A 50 -2.39 10.23 8.02
C ILE A 50 -1.00 10.71 7.58
N VAL A 51 -0.73 10.70 6.27
CA VAL A 51 0.60 10.89 5.71
C VAL A 51 0.83 12.28 5.11
N GLN A 52 -0.17 13.17 5.12
CA GLN A 52 -0.11 14.51 4.52
C GLN A 52 1.11 15.33 4.98
N ASP A 53 1.57 15.12 6.22
CA ASP A 53 2.73 15.81 6.80
C ASP A 53 4.06 15.41 6.16
N ALA A 54 4.10 14.27 5.46
CA ALA A 54 5.23 13.82 4.66
C ALA A 54 5.34 14.54 3.31
N TYR A 55 4.36 15.38 2.98
CA TYR A 55 4.28 16.08 1.70
C TYR A 55 4.34 17.60 1.88
N VAL A 56 4.90 18.26 0.88
CA VAL A 56 4.87 19.71 0.74
C VAL A 56 4.06 20.07 -0.50
N SER A 57 2.93 20.75 -0.29
CA SER A 57 2.05 21.20 -1.37
C SER A 57 2.76 22.20 -2.30
N TYR A 58 2.50 22.09 -3.60
CA TYR A 58 3.08 22.96 -4.64
C TYR A 58 2.72 24.44 -4.48
N SER A 59 1.61 24.76 -3.82
CA SER A 59 1.20 26.14 -3.57
C SER A 59 1.82 26.74 -2.31
N SER A 60 2.58 25.95 -1.53
CA SER A 60 3.12 26.40 -0.26
C SER A 60 4.36 27.30 -0.43
N PRO A 61 4.55 28.31 0.43
CA PRO A 61 5.81 29.07 0.47
C PRO A 61 7.04 28.19 0.72
N VAL A 62 6.86 27.05 1.38
CA VAL A 62 7.91 26.07 1.63
C VAL A 62 8.37 25.43 0.32
N TYR A 63 7.43 25.00 -0.53
CA TYR A 63 7.74 24.45 -1.85
C TYR A 63 8.54 25.44 -2.70
N TYR A 64 8.10 26.71 -2.80
CA TYR A 64 8.82 27.70 -3.60
C TYR A 64 10.24 27.95 -3.11
N LYS A 65 10.46 27.92 -1.79
CA LYS A 65 11.81 28.01 -1.20
C LYS A 65 12.64 26.78 -1.56
N MET A 66 12.09 25.59 -1.42
CA MET A 66 12.76 24.34 -1.80
C MET A 66 13.13 24.34 -3.28
N LYS A 67 12.17 24.68 -4.17
CA LYS A 67 12.38 24.72 -5.61
C LYS A 67 13.48 25.70 -6.00
N ARG A 68 13.48 26.91 -5.44
CA ARG A 68 14.55 27.90 -5.69
C ARG A 68 15.95 27.37 -5.34
N LEU A 69 16.06 26.54 -4.31
CA LEU A 69 17.35 25.95 -3.90
C LEU A 69 17.71 24.72 -4.75
N ALA A 70 16.74 23.85 -5.00
CA ALA A 70 16.93 22.62 -5.77
C ALA A 70 17.29 22.94 -7.23
N ASP A 71 16.63 23.92 -7.85
CA ASP A 71 16.85 24.31 -9.25
C ASP A 71 18.28 24.82 -9.52
N LEU A 72 19.02 25.25 -8.48
CA LEU A 72 20.44 25.63 -8.60
C LEU A 72 21.37 24.41 -8.73
N VAL A 73 20.93 23.26 -8.25
CA VAL A 73 21.68 22.00 -8.28
C VAL A 73 21.25 21.18 -9.50
N ASP A 74 19.95 20.95 -9.63
CA ASP A 74 19.33 20.18 -10.72
C ASP A 74 17.85 20.62 -10.82
N PRO A 75 17.42 21.23 -11.95
CA PRO A 75 16.04 21.70 -12.14
C PRO A 75 15.00 20.60 -12.07
N ASP A 76 15.39 19.34 -12.31
CA ASP A 76 14.48 18.18 -12.32
C ASP A 76 14.53 17.41 -10.98
N LEU A 77 15.29 17.90 -9.99
CA LEU A 77 15.50 17.19 -8.72
C LEU A 77 14.20 16.94 -7.97
N LEU A 78 13.33 17.95 -7.87
CA LEU A 78 12.06 17.82 -7.15
C LEU A 78 11.05 16.96 -7.92
N ASP A 79 11.19 16.83 -9.24
CA ASP A 79 10.25 16.07 -10.05
C ASP A 79 10.27 14.57 -9.73
N LYS A 80 11.42 14.07 -9.30
CA LYS A 80 11.60 12.68 -8.81
C LYS A 80 10.72 12.38 -7.59
N TYR A 81 10.35 13.41 -6.84
CA TYR A 81 9.57 13.30 -5.60
C TYR A 81 8.14 13.82 -5.76
N ASN A 82 7.72 14.21 -6.97
CA ASN A 82 6.33 14.58 -7.24
C ASN A 82 5.42 13.36 -7.03
N ARG A 83 4.29 13.59 -6.35
CA ARG A 83 3.26 12.57 -6.09
C ARG A 83 1.88 13.10 -6.48
N GLY A 84 1.77 13.46 -7.76
CA GLY A 84 0.53 13.98 -8.34
C GLY A 84 0.01 15.17 -7.55
N SER A 85 -1.28 15.14 -7.20
CA SER A 85 -1.96 16.20 -6.44
C SER A 85 -1.51 16.34 -4.98
N ARG A 86 -0.77 15.37 -4.41
CA ARG A 86 -0.31 15.39 -3.01
C ARG A 86 0.84 16.37 -2.77
N GLY A 87 1.54 16.79 -3.82
CA GLY A 87 2.72 17.65 -3.73
C GLY A 87 4.03 16.87 -3.83
N VAL A 88 5.11 17.47 -3.33
CA VAL A 88 6.44 16.86 -3.25
C VAL A 88 6.56 16.03 -1.98
N TRP A 89 7.00 14.79 -2.13
CA TRP A 89 7.27 13.89 -1.01
C TRP A 89 8.62 14.22 -0.35
N VAL A 90 8.61 14.67 0.89
CA VAL A 90 9.81 15.15 1.60
C VAL A 90 10.28 14.24 2.73
N ALA A 91 9.46 13.29 3.17
CA ALA A 91 9.81 12.32 4.19
C ALA A 91 9.33 10.92 3.78
N GLN A 92 10.25 10.04 3.42
CA GLN A 92 9.90 8.75 2.82
C GLN A 92 9.30 7.75 3.80
N THR A 93 10.01 7.42 4.88
CA THR A 93 9.58 6.41 5.86
C THR A 93 8.15 6.62 6.39
N PRO A 94 7.73 7.86 6.71
CA PRO A 94 6.36 8.13 7.17
C PRO A 94 5.26 7.87 6.13
N ALA A 95 5.57 7.62 4.86
CA ALA A 95 4.56 7.33 3.83
C ALA A 95 4.73 5.95 3.15
N LEU A 96 5.65 5.11 3.63
CA LEU A 96 5.73 3.70 3.20
C LEU A 96 4.66 2.85 3.89
N SER A 97 4.03 1.97 3.12
CA SER A 97 2.99 1.04 3.57
C SER A 97 3.57 -0.36 3.78
N VAL A 98 3.20 -1.01 4.89
CA VAL A 98 3.56 -2.42 5.12
C VAL A 98 2.80 -3.37 4.18
N ILE A 99 1.57 -3.02 3.81
CA ILE A 99 0.76 -3.83 2.89
C ILE A 99 1.37 -3.79 1.48
N ASP A 100 1.63 -2.58 0.98
CA ASP A 100 2.20 -2.39 -0.36
C ASP A 100 3.62 -2.96 -0.46
N TRP A 101 4.42 -2.80 0.60
CA TRP A 101 5.74 -3.44 0.68
C TRP A 101 5.63 -4.97 0.73
N GLY A 102 4.73 -5.51 1.54
CA GLY A 102 4.60 -6.96 1.78
C GLY A 102 4.20 -7.75 0.55
N ARG A 103 3.47 -7.14 -0.38
CA ARG A 103 3.08 -7.73 -1.68
C ARG A 103 4.27 -7.94 -2.62
N TYR A 104 5.24 -7.03 -2.58
CA TYR A 104 6.43 -7.08 -3.44
C TYR A 104 7.68 -7.60 -2.74
N ALA A 105 7.60 -7.90 -1.45
CA ALA A 105 8.76 -8.31 -0.68
C ALA A 105 9.21 -9.72 -1.10
N PHE A 106 10.44 -9.81 -1.63
CA PHE A 106 11.05 -11.08 -2.02
C PHE A 106 10.25 -11.86 -3.09
N ASP A 107 9.66 -11.13 -4.04
CA ASP A 107 8.98 -11.65 -5.23
C ASP A 107 7.72 -12.50 -4.94
N SER A 108 7.10 -12.37 -3.76
CA SER A 108 5.84 -13.05 -3.43
C SER A 108 5.06 -12.36 -2.30
N ASP A 109 3.79 -12.74 -2.16
CA ASP A 109 2.90 -12.27 -1.10
C ASP A 109 3.15 -12.91 0.28
N ALA A 110 4.18 -13.74 0.42
CA ALA A 110 4.44 -14.49 1.64
C ALA A 110 4.64 -13.57 2.87
N GLU A 111 5.28 -12.41 2.70
CA GLU A 111 5.46 -11.45 3.79
C GLU A 111 4.16 -10.74 4.16
N LEU A 112 3.30 -10.46 3.17
CA LEU A 112 1.98 -9.93 3.45
C LEU A 112 1.13 -10.95 4.21
N VAL A 113 1.12 -12.22 3.78
CA VAL A 113 0.40 -13.29 4.50
C VAL A 113 0.92 -13.49 5.93
N LYS A 114 2.23 -13.38 6.18
CA LYS A 114 2.76 -13.35 7.56
C LYS A 114 2.22 -12.19 8.38
N PHE A 115 2.03 -11.02 7.76
CA PHE A 115 1.42 -9.89 8.44
C PHE A 115 -0.06 -10.17 8.82
N PHE A 116 -0.83 -10.87 7.97
CA PHE A 116 -2.15 -11.38 8.33
C PHE A 116 -2.07 -12.38 9.50
N GLU A 117 -1.12 -13.32 9.47
CA GLU A 117 -0.92 -14.32 10.53
C GLU A 117 -0.59 -13.69 11.88
N MET A 118 0.25 -12.65 11.89
CA MET A 118 0.57 -11.86 13.09
C MET A 118 -0.67 -11.24 13.76
N HIS A 119 -1.76 -11.05 13.00
CA HIS A 119 -3.03 -10.49 13.47
C HIS A 119 -4.11 -11.56 13.67
N GLY A 120 -3.76 -12.85 13.55
CA GLY A 120 -4.64 -13.98 13.86
C GLY A 120 -5.38 -14.56 12.64
N HIS A 121 -5.03 -14.13 11.43
CA HIS A 121 -5.67 -14.60 10.20
C HIS A 121 -4.76 -15.56 9.44
N GLN A 122 -5.24 -16.78 9.21
CA GLN A 122 -4.48 -17.80 8.50
C GLN A 122 -4.88 -17.81 7.02
N LEU A 123 -3.97 -17.38 6.16
CA LEU A 123 -4.10 -17.43 4.71
C LEU A 123 -2.93 -18.23 4.11
N VAL A 124 -3.10 -18.69 2.88
CA VAL A 124 -2.04 -19.34 2.10
C VAL A 124 -1.58 -18.36 1.04
N ALA A 125 -0.28 -18.04 0.98
CA ALA A 125 0.24 -17.20 -0.09
C ALA A 125 0.32 -18.00 -1.39
N LEU A 126 0.00 -17.39 -2.53
CA LEU A 126 0.33 -17.96 -3.83
C LEU A 126 1.84 -17.82 -4.07
N GLU A 127 2.59 -18.93 -4.01
CA GLU A 127 4.04 -18.94 -4.22
C GLU A 127 4.45 -19.10 -5.69
N ASP A 128 3.50 -19.42 -6.59
CA ASP A 128 3.78 -19.53 -8.03
C ASP A 128 3.82 -18.15 -8.69
N ILE A 129 5.04 -17.60 -8.78
CA ILE A 129 5.34 -16.29 -9.37
C ILE A 129 4.84 -16.18 -10.83
N SER A 130 4.73 -17.29 -11.56
CA SER A 130 4.31 -17.27 -12.96
C SER A 130 2.86 -16.80 -13.14
N LEU A 131 2.04 -16.89 -12.10
CA LEU A 131 0.64 -16.48 -12.10
C LEU A 131 0.45 -14.99 -11.79
N TYR A 132 1.46 -14.32 -11.20
CA TYR A 132 1.32 -12.94 -10.74
C TYR A 132 1.07 -11.95 -11.87
N ALA A 133 1.84 -12.03 -12.96
CA ALA A 133 1.68 -11.10 -14.07
C ALA A 133 0.28 -11.16 -14.70
N ALA A 134 -0.27 -12.38 -14.83
CA ALA A 134 -1.61 -12.58 -15.37
C ALA A 134 -2.69 -12.12 -14.38
N ALA A 135 -2.53 -12.37 -13.09
CA ALA A 135 -3.45 -11.90 -12.06
C ALA A 135 -3.48 -10.36 -11.97
N GLU A 136 -2.31 -9.70 -12.06
CA GLU A 136 -2.21 -8.24 -12.11
C GLU A 136 -2.96 -7.68 -13.32
N GLU A 137 -2.70 -8.22 -14.53
CA GLU A 137 -3.37 -7.79 -15.75
C GLU A 137 -4.88 -7.98 -15.68
N GLU A 138 -5.34 -9.13 -15.20
CA GLU A 138 -6.77 -9.40 -15.05
C GLU A 138 -7.42 -8.48 -14.00
N SER A 139 -6.71 -8.17 -12.92
CA SER A 139 -7.25 -7.37 -11.84
C SER A 139 -7.49 -5.90 -12.19
N LEU A 140 -6.90 -5.39 -13.28
CA LEU A 140 -7.11 -4.01 -13.74
C LEU A 140 -8.57 -3.67 -14.04
N ASP A 141 -9.40 -4.67 -14.34
CA ASP A 141 -10.84 -4.52 -14.58
C ASP A 141 -11.69 -4.80 -13.32
N LEU A 142 -11.06 -5.19 -12.20
CA LEU A 142 -11.75 -5.47 -10.94
C LEU A 142 -11.97 -4.20 -10.11
N PRO A 143 -13.03 -4.16 -9.27
CA PRO A 143 -13.16 -3.11 -8.27
C PRO A 143 -12.02 -3.17 -7.24
N GLU A 144 -11.44 -2.01 -6.93
CA GLU A 144 -10.42 -1.85 -5.88
C GLU A 144 -11.04 -1.91 -4.47
N TYR A 145 -10.29 -2.40 -3.48
CA TYR A 145 -10.73 -2.38 -2.09
C TYR A 145 -11.07 -0.94 -1.65
N PRO A 146 -12.19 -0.70 -0.94
CA PRO A 146 -13.11 -1.68 -0.33
C PRO A 146 -14.42 -1.89 -1.12
N GLN A 147 -14.40 -1.73 -2.44
CA GLN A 147 -15.61 -1.85 -3.26
C GLN A 147 -16.06 -3.31 -3.38
N GLU A 148 -17.36 -3.57 -3.43
CA GLU A 148 -17.89 -4.92 -3.66
C GLU A 148 -17.33 -5.50 -4.96
N GLY A 149 -16.83 -6.75 -4.91
CA GLY A 149 -16.18 -7.41 -6.03
C GLY A 149 -14.65 -7.34 -6.03
N TYR A 150 -14.03 -6.72 -5.02
CA TYR A 150 -12.56 -6.67 -4.88
C TYR A 150 -11.90 -8.03 -4.56
N ILE A 151 -12.70 -9.04 -4.18
CA ILE A 151 -12.22 -10.42 -3.99
C ILE A 151 -12.89 -11.31 -5.04
N VAL A 152 -12.08 -12.10 -5.76
CA VAL A 152 -12.55 -13.00 -6.82
C VAL A 152 -11.95 -14.39 -6.67
N ASP A 153 -12.79 -15.42 -6.63
CA ASP A 153 -12.37 -16.83 -6.68
C ASP A 153 -12.07 -17.24 -8.13
N LYS A 154 -10.84 -17.68 -8.40
CA LYS A 154 -10.36 -18.11 -9.72
C LYS A 154 -10.40 -19.63 -9.91
N GLY A 155 -10.99 -20.36 -8.97
CA GLY A 155 -10.99 -21.82 -8.92
C GLY A 155 -9.82 -22.32 -8.08
N ASP A 156 -8.60 -22.20 -8.61
CA ASP A 156 -7.38 -22.73 -7.97
C ASP A 156 -6.75 -21.77 -6.94
N TYR A 157 -7.05 -20.47 -7.04
CA TYR A 157 -6.57 -19.42 -6.15
C TYR A 157 -7.60 -18.29 -6.03
N ILE A 158 -7.39 -17.35 -5.12
CA ILE A 158 -8.25 -16.18 -4.92
C ILE A 158 -7.45 -14.92 -5.19
N ILE A 159 -8.02 -13.97 -5.93
CA ILE A 159 -7.46 -12.62 -6.10
C ILE A 159 -8.08 -11.69 -5.06
N VAL A 160 -7.25 -10.89 -4.39
CA VAL A 160 -7.66 -9.73 -3.57
C VAL A 160 -7.07 -8.49 -4.22
N HIS A 161 -7.93 -7.62 -4.76
CA HIS A 161 -7.52 -6.41 -5.46
C HIS A 161 -7.55 -5.19 -4.52
N PHE A 162 -6.40 -4.53 -4.37
CA PHE A 162 -6.24 -3.30 -3.59
C PHE A 162 -6.57 -2.06 -4.39
#